data_AF-A0A7K0TV05-F1
#
_entry.id   AF-A0A7K0TV05-F1
#
_cell.length_a   1.000
_cell.length_b   1.000
_cell.length_c   1.000
_cell.angle_alpha   90.00
_cell.angle_beta   90.00
_cell.angle_gamma   90.00
#
_symmetry.space_group_name_H-M   'P 1'
#
loop_
_entity.id
_entity.type
_entity.pdbx_description
1 polymer ?
#
loop_
_entity_poly.entity_id
_entity_poly.type
_entity_poly.pdbx_seq_one_letter_code
_entity_poly.pdbx_strand_id
1 'polypeptide(L)' 'MSSGSALDLTQIKQSEESAISAINSAKNLDELKQIKIDFIGDKSPLAKANQALGSLSPEDRAQF' A
#
# COMPACT_ATOMS: atom_id res chain seq x y z
N MET A 1 -5.45 18.27 -16.64
CA MET A 1 -6.23 17.02 -16.68
C MET A 1 -5.24 15.88 -16.81
N SER A 2 -5.28 14.97 -15.82
CA SER A 2 -4.97 13.55 -15.94
C SER A 2 -3.60 13.14 -16.48
N SER A 3 -2.59 13.18 -15.61
CA SER A 3 -1.48 12.22 -15.69
C SER A 3 -1.61 11.29 -14.48
N GLY A 4 -2.52 10.32 -14.59
CA GLY A 4 -2.54 9.18 -13.68
C GLY A 4 -1.31 8.34 -13.93
N SER A 5 -0.21 8.69 -13.26
CA SER A 5 0.97 7.83 -13.22
C SER A 5 0.62 6.55 -12.46
N ALA A 6 1.18 5.44 -12.91
CA ALA A 6 0.81 4.06 -12.55
C ALA A 6 0.80 3.70 -11.05
N LEU A 7 1.22 4.59 -10.15
CA LEU A 7 1.06 4.46 -8.70
C LEU A 7 0.92 5.87 -8.11
N ASP A 8 -0.14 6.13 -7.32
CA ASP A 8 -0.26 7.37 -6.56
C ASP A 8 0.62 7.29 -5.31
N LEU A 9 1.86 7.77 -5.42
CA LEU A 9 2.87 7.73 -4.35
C LEU A 9 2.40 8.43 -3.06
N THR A 10 1.58 9.47 -3.18
CA THR A 10 1.02 10.18 -2.03
C THR A 10 0.05 9.30 -1.25
N GLN A 11 -0.87 8.62 -1.94
CA GLN A 11 -1.78 7.64 -1.34
C GLN A 11 -1.04 6.47 -0.70
N ILE A 12 0.06 6.02 -1.31
CA ILE A 12 0.88 4.92 -0.77
C ILE A 12 1.56 5.36 0.53
N LYS A 13 2.23 6.52 0.54
CA LYS A 13 2.85 7.07 1.76
C LYS A 13 1.82 7.30 2.87
N GLN A 14 0.66 7.86 2.53
CA GLN A 14 -0.41 8.05 3.50
C GLN A 14 -0.92 6.72 4.06
N SER A 15 -1.05 5.70 3.22
CA SER A 15 -1.46 4.35 3.64
C SER A 15 -0.39 3.68 4.51
N GLU A 16 0.90 3.90 4.22
CA GLU A 16 2.03 3.44 5.03
C GLU A 16 2.02 4.07 6.42
N GLU A 17 1.94 5.40 6.51
CA GLU A 17 1.89 6.12 7.79
C GLU A 17 0.66 5.69 8.62
N SER A 18 -0.49 5.53 7.96
CA SER A 18 -1.72 5.06 8.60
C SER A 18 -1.59 3.62 9.11
N ALA A 19 -0.97 2.73 8.33
CA ALA A 19 -0.73 1.35 8.74
C ALA A 19 0.20 1.29 9.96
N ILE A 20 1.31 2.04 9.94
CA ILE A 20 2.27 2.11 11.06
C ILE A 20 1.58 2.65 12.31
N SER A 21 0.76 3.70 12.20
CA SER A 21 0.00 4.25 13.33
C SER A 21 -1.00 3.24 13.90
N ALA A 22 -1.72 2.53 13.03
CA ALA A 22 -2.68 1.50 13.42
C ALA A 22 -1.99 0.31 14.12
N ILE A 23 -0.85 -0.15 13.59
CA ILE A 23 -0.05 -1.24 14.20
C ILE A 23 0.41 -0.84 15.60
N ASN A 24 0.92 0.38 15.78
CA ASN A 24 1.35 0.87 17.10
C ASN A 24 0.19 1.03 18.09
N SER A 25 -1.04 1.23 17.59
CA SER A 25 -2.23 1.40 18.43
C SER A 25 -2.94 0.07 18.75
N ALA A 26 -2.59 -1.02 18.06
CA ALA A 26 -3.20 -2.32 18.26
C ALA A 26 -2.84 -2.91 19.63
N LYS A 27 -3.84 -3.42 20.33
CA LYS A 27 -3.76 -3.97 21.69
C LYS A 27 -3.85 -5.48 21.72
N ASN A 28 -4.24 -6.10 20.60
CA ASN A 28 -4.40 -7.55 20.51
C ASN A 28 -4.14 -8.07 19.09
N LEU A 29 -4.07 -9.39 18.98
CA LEU A 29 -3.77 -10.08 17.73
C LEU A 29 -4.92 -9.98 16.70
N ASP A 30 -6.16 -9.85 17.15
CA ASP A 30 -7.31 -9.68 16.26
C ASP A 30 -7.28 -8.31 15.56
N GLU A 31 -6.91 -7.25 16.28
CA GLU A 31 -6.70 -5.92 15.71
C GLU A 31 -5.54 -5.93 14.70
N LEU A 32 -4.41 -6.57 15.03
CA LEU A 32 -3.30 -6.72 14.07
C LEU A 32 -3.70 -7.52 12.83
N LYS A 33 -4.54 -8.55 13.00
CA LYS A 33 -5.07 -9.32 11.87
C LYS A 33 -5.97 -8.46 10.99
N GLN A 34 -6.80 -7.62 11.59
CA GLN A 34 -7.67 -6.71 10.86
C GLN A 34 -6.86 -5.64 10.10
N ILE A 35 -5.87 -5.03 10.76
CA ILE A 35 -4.92 -4.09 10.13
C ILE A 35 -4.20 -4.76 8.94
N LYS A 36 -3.73 -5.99 9.09
CA LYS A 36 -3.13 -6.75 7.98
C LYS A 36 -4.12 -6.90 6.81
N ILE A 37 -5.40 -7.18 7.08
CA ILE A 37 -6.42 -7.30 6.02
C ILE A 37 -6.65 -5.95 5.35
N ASP A 38 -6.77 -4.87 6.12
CA ASP A 38 -7.14 -3.55 5.61
C ASP A 38 -6.01 -2.90 4.80
N PHE A 39 -4.76 -3.04 5.24
CA PHE A 39 -3.60 -2.40 4.60
C PHE A 39 -2.81 -3.32 3.66
N ILE A 40 -2.78 -4.64 3.91
CA ILE A 40 -1.97 -5.60 3.13
C ILE A 40 -2.86 -6.62 2.38
N GLY A 41 -4.17 -6.66 2.66
CA GLY A 41 -5.08 -7.59 1.99
C GLY A 41 -5.22 -7.30 0.49
N ASP A 42 -5.72 -8.28 -0.26
CA ASP A 42 -5.78 -8.26 -1.73
C ASP A 42 -6.47 -7.02 -2.32
N LYS A 43 -7.44 -6.46 -1.59
CA LYS A 43 -8.20 -5.28 -2.00
C LYS A 43 -7.58 -3.96 -1.55
N SER A 44 -6.50 -4.00 -0.77
CA SER A 44 -5.90 -2.81 -0.18
C SER A 44 -5.25 -1.92 -1.23
N PRO A 45 -5.10 -0.62 -0.94
CA PRO A 45 -4.37 0.30 -1.80
C PRO A 45 -2.92 -0.15 -2.04
N LEU A 46 -2.25 -0.67 -1.00
CA LEU A 46 -0.87 -1.15 -1.10
C LEU A 46 -0.75 -2.42 -1.95
N ALA A 47 -1.69 -3.36 -1.85
CA ALA A 47 -1.69 -4.56 -2.67
C ALA A 47 -1.84 -4.21 -4.16
N LYS A 48 -2.76 -3.29 -4.49
CA LYS A 48 -2.95 -2.79 -5.85
C LYS A 48 -1.73 -2.05 -6.38
N ALA A 49 -1.10 -1.20 -5.56
CA ALA A 49 0.15 -0.55 -5.89
C ALA A 49 1.24 -1.59 -6.20
N ASN A 50 1.38 -2.63 -5.37
CA ASN A 50 2.37 -3.68 -5.58
C ASN A 50 2.11 -4.51 -6.86
N GLN A 51 0.84 -4.75 -7.20
CA GLN A 51 0.44 -5.38 -8.48
C GLN A 51 0.71 -4.47 -9.69
N ALA A 52 0.51 -3.16 -9.54
CA ALA A 52 0.84 -2.18 -10.58
C ALA A 52 2.36 -2.13 -10.83
N LEU A 53 3.18 -2.09 -9.77
CA LEU A 53 4.64 -2.29 -9.86
C LEU A 53 4.95 -3.62 -10.54
N GLY A 54 4.21 -4.66 -10.16
CA GLY A 54 4.09 -5.97 -10.78
C GLY A 54 4.14 -5.98 -12.32
N SER A 55 3.49 -4.99 -12.91
CA SER A 55 3.20 -4.90 -14.33
C SER A 55 4.10 -3.91 -15.07
N LEU A 56 4.96 -3.19 -14.35
CA LEU A 56 5.94 -2.26 -14.92
C LEU A 56 7.11 -3.01 -15.57
N SER A 57 7.68 -2.39 -16.60
CA SER A 57 8.92 -2.85 -17.25
C SER A 57 10.07 -2.90 -16.23
N PRO A 58 11.09 -3.76 -16.43
CA PRO A 58 12.22 -3.85 -15.50
C PRO A 58 12.93 -2.51 -15.27
N GLU A 59 13.04 -1.68 -16.30
CA GLU A 59 13.65 -0.36 -16.26
C GLU A 59 12.80 0.63 -15.43
N ASP A 60 11.48 0.65 -15.64
CA ASP A 60 10.54 1.49 -14.89
C ASP A 60 10.46 1.10 -13.42
N ARG A 61 10.53 -0.21 -13.12
CA ARG A 61 10.59 -0.73 -11.74
C ARG A 61 11.86 -0.30 -11.02
N ALA A 62 12.99 -0.24 -11.71
CA ALA A 62 14.27 0.13 -11.09
C ALA A 62 14.32 1.61 -10.67
N GLN A 63 13.41 2.43 -11.19
CA GLN A 63 13.27 3.85 -10.86
C GLN A 63 12.26 4.12 -9.73
N PHE A 64 11.53 3.10 -9.29
CA PHE A 64 10.64 3.14 -8.12
C PHE A 64 11.38 2.77 -6.84
#